data_AF-A0A2P4SBW3-F1
#
_entry.id   AF-A0A2P4SBW3-F1
#
_cell.length_a   1.000
_cell.length_b   1.000
_cell.length_c   1.000
_cell.angle_alpha   90.00
_cell.angle_beta   90.00
_cell.angle_gamma   90.00
#
_symmetry.space_group_name_H-M   'P 1'
#
loop_
_entity.id
_entity.type
_entity.pdbx_description
1 polymer ?
#
loop_
_entity_poly.entity_id
_entity_poly.type
_entity_poly.pdbx_seq_one_letter_code
_entity_poly.pdbx_strand_id
1 'polypeptide(L)'
;MVKQPMRAKHCQLCQHCVRRYDHHCPWIENCVGEKNHPLFMVYLSVQLVVLLWGGHIAWSGLYFKQSWEWLRHNIFLLISFLLIVVFTIVVLLLLISHLYLISCNTTTWEFMSYHRISYLRHSELENPFDQGVIRNLWRFFCSCHLTAWEKIYFHRNNEPV
;
A
#
# COMPACT_ATOMS: atom_id res chain seq x y z
N MET A 1 24.20 -19.76 0.13
CA MET A 1 23.55 -18.43 0.00
C MET A 1 22.49 -18.53 -1.08
N VAL A 2 21.20 -18.43 -0.74
CA VAL A 2 20.12 -18.46 -1.75
C VAL A 2 20.16 -17.13 -2.51
N LYS A 3 20.38 -17.19 -3.83
CA LYS A 3 20.35 -16.00 -4.69
C LYS A 3 18.92 -15.44 -4.70
N GLN A 4 18.76 -14.23 -4.16
CA GLN A 4 17.47 -13.55 -4.18
C GLN A 4 17.13 -13.13 -5.62
N PRO A 5 15.93 -13.47 -6.13
CA PRO A 5 15.45 -12.93 -7.40
C PRO A 5 15.40 -11.40 -7.37
N MET A 6 15.37 -10.77 -8.55
CA MET A 6 15.27 -9.32 -8.63
C MET A 6 13.98 -8.83 -7.93
N ARG A 7 14.08 -7.69 -7.23
CA ARG A 7 13.03 -7.11 -6.37
C ARG A 7 12.59 -7.99 -5.19
N ALA A 8 13.23 -9.14 -4.94
CA ALA A 8 12.95 -9.93 -3.74
C ALA A 8 13.78 -9.42 -2.55
N LYS A 9 13.25 -9.58 -1.33
CA LYS A 9 13.95 -9.27 -0.08
C LYS A 9 13.63 -10.31 0.98
N HIS A 10 14.62 -10.67 1.79
CA HIS A 10 14.40 -11.47 2.98
C HIS A 10 13.78 -10.61 4.09
N CYS A 11 12.66 -11.07 4.64
CA CYS A 11 12.05 -10.48 5.82
C CYS A 11 12.52 -11.23 7.07
N GLN A 12 13.21 -10.54 7.97
CA GLN A 12 13.67 -11.13 9.23
C GLN A 12 12.53 -11.41 10.21
N LEU A 13 11.37 -10.75 10.08
CA LEU A 13 10.21 -11.03 10.94
C LEU A 13 9.50 -12.32 10.47
N CYS A 14 9.26 -12.45 9.17
CA CYS A 14 8.58 -13.62 8.60
C CYS A 14 9.52 -14.81 8.32
N GLN A 15 10.85 -14.62 8.41
CA GLN A 15 11.87 -15.66 8.18
C GLN A 15 11.83 -16.31 6.78
N HIS A 16 11.37 -15.58 5.77
CA HIS A 16 11.43 -16.03 4.38
C HIS A 16 11.66 -14.88 3.40
N CYS A 17 12.05 -15.23 2.17
CA CYS A 17 12.17 -14.27 1.07
C CYS A 17 10.79 -13.97 0.48
N VAL A 18 10.55 -12.71 0.17
CA VAL A 18 9.30 -12.20 -0.42
C VAL A 18 9.64 -11.63 -1.79
N ARG A 19 8.97 -12.08 -2.84
CA ARG A 19 9.12 -11.53 -4.20
C ARG A 19 8.44 -10.17 -4.29
N ARG A 20 9.03 -9.23 -5.03
CA ARG A 20 8.58 -7.83 -5.13
C ARG A 20 8.16 -7.30 -3.76
N TYR A 21 9.08 -7.40 -2.80
CA TYR A 21 8.81 -7.05 -1.41
C TYR A 21 8.42 -5.58 -1.33
N ASP A 22 7.29 -5.29 -0.68
CA ASP A 22 6.85 -3.94 -0.42
C ASP A 22 7.19 -3.52 1.01
N HIS A 23 6.58 -4.17 2.00
CA HIS A 23 6.85 -3.96 3.41
C HIS A 23 6.40 -5.17 4.25
N HIS A 24 6.82 -5.22 5.51
CA HIS A 24 6.19 -6.06 6.52
C HIS A 24 5.13 -5.23 7.23
N CYS A 25 3.88 -5.69 7.21
CA CYS A 25 2.76 -4.96 7.74
C CYS A 25 2.31 -5.59 9.07
N PRO A 26 2.46 -4.88 10.21
CA PRO A 26 2.02 -5.41 11.50
C PRO A 26 0.49 -5.59 11.55
N TRP A 27 -0.27 -4.76 10.83
CA TRP A 27 -1.74 -4.83 10.85
C TRP A 27 -2.33 -6.13 10.29
N ILE A 28 -1.59 -6.83 9.43
CA ILE A 28 -1.97 -8.15 8.90
C ILE A 28 -1.00 -9.24 9.34
N GLU A 29 -0.06 -8.91 10.24
CA GLU A 29 1.01 -9.80 10.74
C GLU A 29 1.71 -10.57 9.62
N ASN A 30 1.93 -9.91 8.48
CA ASN A 30 2.46 -10.56 7.28
C ASN A 30 3.17 -9.56 6.34
N CYS A 31 4.04 -10.08 5.48
CA CYS A 31 4.63 -9.29 4.41
C CYS A 31 3.64 -9.01 3.29
N VAL A 32 3.69 -7.77 2.79
CA VAL A 32 3.08 -7.36 1.53
C VAL A 32 4.12 -7.49 0.42
N GLY A 33 3.78 -8.20 -0.64
CA GLY A 33 4.64 -8.45 -1.79
C GLY A 33 3.86 -8.98 -2.99
N GLU A 34 4.56 -9.54 -3.98
CA GLU A 34 4.01 -9.80 -5.33
C GLU A 34 2.63 -10.50 -5.34
N LYS A 35 2.43 -11.50 -4.48
CA LYS A 35 1.21 -12.33 -4.49
C LYS A 35 0.01 -11.74 -3.73
N ASN A 36 0.23 -10.81 -2.82
CA ASN A 36 -0.83 -10.28 -1.95
C ASN A 36 -0.93 -8.75 -1.96
N HIS A 37 -0.05 -8.04 -2.67
CA HIS A 37 -0.11 -6.57 -2.76
C HIS A 37 -1.46 -6.08 -3.34
N PRO A 38 -2.08 -6.70 -4.36
CA PRO A 38 -3.43 -6.31 -4.79
C PRO A 38 -4.49 -6.54 -3.70
N LEU A 39 -4.38 -7.62 -2.92
CA LEU A 39 -5.28 -7.90 -1.79
C LEU A 39 -5.10 -6.87 -0.67
N PHE A 40 -3.87 -6.39 -0.44
CA PHE A 40 -3.62 -5.29 0.49
C PHE A 40 -4.32 -3.99 0.05
N MET A 41 -4.36 -3.69 -1.25
CA MET A 41 -5.12 -2.54 -1.77
C MET A 41 -6.63 -2.71 -1.58
N VAL A 42 -7.15 -3.92 -1.77
CA VAL A 42 -8.55 -4.25 -1.46
C VAL A 42 -8.82 -4.07 0.04
N TYR A 43 -7.93 -4.55 0.91
CA TYR A 43 -8.03 -4.37 2.36
C TYR A 43 -8.12 -2.88 2.74
N LEU A 44 -7.23 -2.02 2.22
CA LEU A 44 -7.27 -0.58 2.49
C LEU A 44 -8.57 0.07 1.98
N SER A 45 -9.05 -0.36 0.81
CA SER A 45 -10.28 0.16 0.21
C SER A 45 -11.52 -0.24 1.00
N VAL A 46 -11.60 -1.49 1.45
CA VAL A 46 -12.68 -1.98 2.33
C VAL A 46 -12.61 -1.28 3.68
N GLN A 47 -11.42 -1.09 4.26
CA GLN A 47 -11.24 -0.37 5.52
C GLN A 47 -11.75 1.08 5.41
N LEU A 48 -11.48 1.76 4.29
CA LEU A 48 -12.00 3.10 4.03
C LEU A 48 -13.53 3.10 3.99
N VAL A 49 -14.15 2.16 3.28
CA VAL A 49 -15.62 2.03 3.22
C VAL A 49 -16.22 1.79 4.61
N VAL A 50 -15.63 0.90 5.40
CA VAL A 50 -16.08 0.61 6.77
C VAL A 50 -15.97 1.84 7.66
N LEU A 51 -14.89 2.61 7.58
CA LEU A 51 -14.71 3.83 8.36
C LEU A 51 -15.73 4.92 7.97
N LEU A 52 -15.97 5.12 6.67
CA LEU A 52 -16.97 6.07 6.18
C LEU A 52 -18.38 5.68 6.63
N TRP A 53 -18.70 4.39 6.53
CA TRP A 53 -20.00 3.87 6.98
C TRP A 53 -20.17 4.00 8.50
N GLY A 54 -19.15 3.65 9.28
CA GLY A 54 -19.14 3.85 10.73
C GLY A 54 -19.27 5.31 11.13
N GLY A 55 -18.60 6.22 10.41
CA GLY A 55 -18.73 7.67 10.60
C GLY A 55 -20.14 8.17 10.33
N HIS A 56 -20.78 7.69 9.26
CA HIS A 56 -22.17 7.99 8.95
C HIS A 56 -23.12 7.50 10.06
N ILE A 57 -22.94 6.26 10.55
CA ILE A 57 -23.73 5.73 11.66
C ILE A 57 -23.55 6.59 12.92
N ALA A 58 -22.30 6.88 13.31
CA ALA A 58 -22.00 7.69 14.48
C ALA A 58 -22.64 9.09 14.40
N TRP A 59 -22.60 9.72 13.22
CA TRP A 59 -23.26 10.99 12.97
C TRP A 59 -24.78 10.89 13.09
N SER A 60 -25.39 9.87 12.47
CA SER A 60 -26.84 9.66 12.49
C SER A 60 -27.40 9.34 13.89
N GLY A 61 -26.55 8.80 14.79
CA GLY A 61 -26.91 8.46 16.16
C GLY A 61 -26.81 9.61 17.16
N LEU A 62 -26.40 10.80 16.74
CA LEU A 62 -26.27 11.95 17.65
C LEU A 62 -27.64 12.37 18.19
N TYR A 63 -27.76 12.41 19.51
CA TYR A 63 -28.92 12.92 20.20
C TYR A 63 -28.83 14.45 20.26
N PHE A 64 -29.83 15.19 19.78
CA PHE A 64 -29.83 16.66 19.81
C PHE A 64 -30.81 17.20 20.86
N LYS A 65 -30.29 17.78 21.93
CA LYS A 65 -31.06 18.49 22.96
C LYS A 65 -30.22 19.63 23.52
N GLN A 66 -30.82 20.80 23.72
CA GLN A 66 -30.14 21.98 24.26
C GLN A 66 -30.00 21.86 25.78
N SER A 67 -29.13 20.96 26.26
CA SER A 67 -28.85 20.75 27.69
C SER A 67 -27.53 19.99 27.88
N TRP A 68 -26.95 20.02 29.08
CA TRP A 68 -25.75 19.23 29.42
C TRP A 68 -25.92 17.71 29.25
N GLU A 69 -27.17 17.21 29.29
CA GLU A 69 -27.49 15.83 28.95
C GLU A 69 -27.04 15.46 27.53
N TRP A 70 -26.97 16.41 26.60
CA TRP A 70 -26.44 16.19 25.26
C TRP A 70 -25.04 15.59 25.31
N LEU A 71 -24.14 16.18 26.10
CA LEU A 71 -22.76 15.71 26.17
C LEU A 71 -22.72 14.32 26.80
N ARG A 72 -23.50 14.09 27.85
CA ARG A 72 -23.57 12.79 28.53
C ARG A 72 -24.01 11.66 27.61
N HIS A 73 -24.96 11.92 26.71
CA HIS A 73 -25.47 10.93 25.75
C HIS A 73 -24.53 10.75 24.55
N ASN A 74 -23.85 11.81 24.12
CA ASN A 74 -23.03 11.80 22.90
C ASN A 74 -21.53 11.57 23.13
N ILE A 75 -21.00 11.64 24.36
CA ILE A 75 -19.55 11.63 24.60
C ILE A 75 -18.84 10.41 23.98
N PHE A 76 -19.43 9.21 24.08
CA PHE A 76 -18.86 8.01 23.47
C PHE A 76 -18.91 8.05 21.94
N LEU A 77 -19.99 8.60 21.36
CA LEU A 77 -20.12 8.78 19.92
C LEU A 77 -19.12 9.83 19.40
N LEU A 78 -18.90 10.92 20.15
CA LEU A 78 -17.92 11.95 19.80
C LEU A 78 -16.48 11.43 19.84
N ILE A 79 -16.13 10.63 20.86
CA ILE A 79 -14.83 9.97 20.94
C ILE A 79 -14.66 8.99 19.77
N SER A 80 -15.69 8.18 19.49
CA SER A 80 -15.66 7.24 18.36
C SER A 80 -15.53 7.98 17.02
N PHE A 81 -16.25 9.08 16.84
CA PHE A 81 -16.19 9.92 15.64
C PHE A 81 -14.79 10.51 15.46
N LEU A 82 -14.16 11.02 16.51
CA LEU A 82 -12.78 11.51 16.46
C LEU A 82 -11.81 10.42 16.02
N LEU A 83 -11.89 9.22 16.61
CA LEU A 83 -11.05 8.08 16.22
C LEU A 83 -11.28 7.68 14.76
N ILE A 84 -12.55 7.61 14.32
CA ILE A 84 -12.91 7.30 12.93
C ILE A 84 -12.29 8.33 11.97
N VAL A 85 -12.36 9.62 12.28
CA VAL A 85 -11.77 10.68 11.45
C VAL A 85 -10.25 10.50 11.35
N VAL A 86 -9.56 10.26 12.47
CA VAL A 86 -8.10 10.04 12.48
C VAL A 86 -7.72 8.82 11.63
N PHE A 87 -8.38 7.68 11.84
CA PHE A 87 -8.11 6.47 11.06
C PHE A 87 -8.48 6.63 9.58
N THR A 88 -9.54 7.38 9.25
CA THR A 88 -9.92 7.67 7.86
C THR A 88 -8.83 8.45 7.14
N ILE A 89 -8.27 9.47 7.79
CA ILE A 89 -7.15 10.25 7.23
C ILE A 89 -5.94 9.35 6.99
N VAL A 90 -5.57 8.52 7.98
CA VAL A 90 -4.43 7.60 7.84
C VAL A 90 -4.62 6.62 6.70
N VAL A 91 -5.79 5.96 6.62
CA VAL A 91 -6.10 4.99 5.55
C VAL A 91 -6.13 5.66 4.19
N LEU A 92 -6.69 6.87 4.09
CA LEU A 92 -6.73 7.62 2.84
C LEU A 92 -5.33 8.00 2.35
N LEU A 93 -4.47 8.49 3.24
CA LEU A 93 -3.08 8.80 2.90
C LEU A 93 -2.31 7.56 2.44
N LEU A 94 -2.47 6.42 3.13
CA LEU A 94 -1.90 5.15 2.71
C LEU A 94 -2.42 4.70 1.34
N LEU A 95 -3.72 4.80 1.09
CA LEU A 95 -4.31 4.43 -0.19
C LEU A 95 -3.73 5.28 -1.33
N ILE A 96 -3.67 6.60 -1.15
CA ILE A 96 -3.13 7.53 -2.14
C ILE A 96 -1.64 7.25 -2.38
N SER A 97 -0.84 7.08 -1.32
CA SER A 97 0.60 6.83 -1.47
C SER A 97 0.87 5.50 -2.19
N HIS A 98 0.14 4.44 -1.85
CA HIS A 98 0.31 3.15 -2.53
C HIS A 98 -0.18 3.22 -3.97
N LEU A 99 -1.29 3.90 -4.27
CA LEU A 99 -1.74 4.11 -5.65
C LEU A 99 -0.69 4.86 -6.48
N TYR A 100 -0.07 5.90 -5.92
CA TYR A 100 1.02 6.62 -6.56
C TYR A 100 2.21 5.68 -6.85
N LEU A 101 2.69 4.94 -5.85
CA LEU A 101 3.79 4.00 -6.02
C LEU A 101 3.50 2.91 -7.06
N ILE A 102 2.28 2.35 -7.04
CA ILE A 102 1.81 1.38 -8.05
C ILE A 102 1.79 2.01 -9.44
N SER A 103 1.34 3.26 -9.56
CA SER A 103 1.31 3.98 -10.84
C SER A 103 2.70 4.17 -11.45
N CYS A 104 3.75 4.22 -10.63
CA CYS A 104 5.15 4.26 -11.03
C CYS A 104 5.83 2.88 -11.05
N ASN A 105 5.11 1.78 -10.76
CA ASN A 105 5.67 0.44 -10.57
C ASN A 105 6.82 0.36 -9.55
N THR A 106 6.76 1.18 -8.51
CA THR A 106 7.71 1.23 -7.41
C THR A 106 7.08 0.60 -6.17
N THR A 107 7.87 -0.11 -5.38
CA THR A 107 7.47 -0.59 -4.05
C THR A 107 7.86 0.41 -2.99
N THR A 108 7.20 0.39 -1.83
CA THR A 108 7.56 1.20 -0.67
C THR A 108 9.03 0.98 -0.27
N TRP A 109 9.50 -0.27 -0.30
CA TRP A 109 10.90 -0.61 -0.07
C TRP A 109 11.86 0.06 -1.07
N GLU A 110 11.54 0.01 -2.37
CA GLU A 110 12.38 0.65 -3.40
C GLU A 110 12.41 2.17 -3.24
N PHE A 111 11.28 2.78 -2.93
CA PHE A 111 11.18 4.22 -2.67
C PHE A 111 12.03 4.61 -1.44
N MET A 112 11.90 3.90 -0.32
CA MET A 112 12.58 4.25 0.94
C MET A 112 14.05 3.85 0.99
N SER A 113 14.45 2.83 0.23
CA SER A 113 15.79 2.24 0.31
C SER A 113 16.53 2.23 -1.03
N TYR A 114 16.20 3.16 -1.91
CA TYR A 114 16.78 3.32 -3.24
C TYR A 114 18.30 3.12 -3.25
N HIS A 115 19.04 3.85 -2.41
CA HIS A 115 20.51 3.80 -2.35
C HIS A 115 21.10 2.44 -1.91
N ARG A 116 20.30 1.60 -1.24
CA ARG A 116 20.72 0.27 -0.76
C ARG A 116 20.50 -0.82 -1.80
N ILE A 117 19.81 -0.52 -2.90
CA ILE A 117 19.36 -1.50 -3.88
C ILE A 117 20.27 -1.43 -5.11
N SER A 118 20.99 -2.52 -5.36
CA SER A 118 22.03 -2.57 -6.40
C SER A 118 21.49 -2.28 -7.80
N TYR A 119 20.36 -2.83 -8.21
CA TYR A 119 19.81 -2.62 -9.56
C TYR A 119 19.26 -1.21 -9.78
N LEU A 120 18.92 -0.47 -8.73
CA LEU A 120 18.51 0.94 -8.81
C LEU A 120 19.73 1.86 -8.81
N ARG A 121 20.75 1.54 -7.99
CA ARG A 121 21.98 2.34 -7.92
C ARG A 121 22.75 2.41 -9.24
N HIS A 122 22.74 1.33 -10.03
CA HIS A 122 23.43 1.26 -11.33
C HIS A 122 22.48 1.52 -12.52
N SER A 123 21.25 1.95 -12.27
CA SER A 123 20.30 2.30 -13.33
C SER A 123 20.60 3.73 -13.80
N GLU A 124 20.92 3.92 -15.08
CA GLU A 124 20.97 5.24 -15.71
C GLU A 124 19.56 5.82 -15.94
N LEU A 125 18.55 4.96 -15.94
CA LEU A 125 17.13 5.31 -16.06
C LEU A 125 16.54 5.66 -14.68
N GLU A 126 15.67 6.68 -14.62
CA GLU A 126 14.96 7.10 -13.38
C GLU A 126 14.19 5.96 -12.71
N ASN A 127 13.54 5.09 -13.49
CA ASN A 127 12.87 3.89 -12.98
C ASN A 127 12.79 2.79 -14.06
N PRO A 128 13.59 1.71 -13.94
CA PRO A 128 13.65 0.68 -14.98
C PRO A 128 12.34 -0.14 -15.09
N PHE A 129 11.47 -0.14 -14.09
CA PHE A 129 10.23 -0.92 -14.08
C PHE A 129 8.99 -0.13 -14.50
N ASP A 130 9.06 1.20 -14.58
CA ASP A 130 7.91 2.05 -14.89
C ASP A 130 7.49 1.93 -16.36
N GLN A 131 6.42 1.22 -16.64
CA GLN A 131 5.95 0.97 -18.00
C GLN A 131 4.84 1.93 -18.46
N GLY A 132 4.63 3.05 -17.76
CA GLY A 132 3.55 3.99 -17.95
C GLY A 132 2.32 3.64 -17.10
N VAL A 133 1.65 4.68 -16.59
CA VAL A 133 0.59 4.59 -15.57
C VAL A 133 -0.47 3.52 -15.87
N ILE A 134 -1.06 3.54 -17.07
CA ILE A 134 -2.13 2.60 -17.45
C ILE A 134 -1.62 1.15 -17.42
N ARG A 135 -0.44 0.90 -18.00
CA ARG A 135 0.14 -0.44 -18.09
C ARG A 135 0.59 -0.95 -16.72
N ASN A 136 1.10 -0.07 -15.86
CA ASN A 136 1.47 -0.39 -14.49
C ASN A 136 0.24 -0.80 -13.67
N LEU A 137 -0.83 0.00 -13.71
CA LEU A 137 -2.08 -0.29 -13.01
C LEU A 137 -2.71 -1.58 -13.51
N TRP A 138 -2.83 -1.77 -14.83
CA TRP A 138 -3.40 -2.98 -15.40
C TRP A 138 -2.59 -4.23 -15.02
N ARG A 139 -1.26 -4.19 -15.12
CA ARG A 139 -0.42 -5.31 -14.68
C ARG A 139 -0.53 -5.59 -13.20
N PHE A 140 -0.68 -4.56 -12.37
CA PHE A 140 -0.79 -4.75 -10.92
C PHE A 140 -2.13 -5.35 -10.51
N PHE A 141 -3.26 -4.85 -11.05
CA PHE A 141 -4.60 -5.27 -10.63
C PHE A 141 -5.17 -6.45 -11.42
N CYS A 142 -4.77 -6.62 -12.67
CA CYS A 142 -5.38 -7.61 -13.58
C CYS A 142 -4.47 -8.79 -13.93
N SER A 143 -3.16 -8.72 -13.67
CA SER A 143 -2.26 -9.85 -13.93
C SER A 143 -2.36 -10.89 -12.81
N CYS A 144 -2.70 -12.13 -13.15
CA CYS A 144 -2.66 -13.25 -12.23
C CYS A 144 -1.32 -14.00 -12.21
N HIS A 145 -0.38 -13.59 -13.08
CA HIS A 145 0.89 -14.29 -13.25
C HIS A 145 2.04 -13.60 -12.50
N LEU A 146 2.94 -14.42 -11.97
CA LEU A 146 4.22 -13.94 -11.42
C LEU A 146 5.03 -13.26 -12.52
N THR A 147 5.58 -12.10 -12.21
CA THR A 147 6.33 -11.31 -13.18
C THR A 147 7.81 -11.70 -13.14
N ALA A 148 8.38 -11.96 -14.30
CA ALA A 148 9.82 -12.13 -14.46
C ALA A 148 10.50 -10.75 -14.55
N TRP A 149 10.76 -10.13 -13.39
CA TRP A 149 11.31 -8.77 -13.26
C TRP A 149 12.65 -8.60 -13.97
N GLU A 150 13.47 -9.65 -14.00
CA GLU A 150 14.75 -9.66 -14.73
C GLU A 150 14.55 -9.38 -16.22
N LYS A 151 13.54 -9.99 -16.84
CA LYS A 151 13.25 -9.77 -18.28
C LYS A 151 12.87 -8.32 -18.56
N ILE A 152 12.09 -7.70 -17.66
CA ILE A 152 11.69 -6.30 -17.79
C ILE A 152 12.90 -5.38 -17.67
N TYR A 153 13.75 -5.62 -16.65
CA TYR A 153 14.95 -4.83 -16.41
C TYR A 153 15.93 -4.87 -17.58
N PHE A 154 16.27 -6.08 -18.07
CA PHE A 154 17.23 -6.22 -19.16
C PHE A 154 16.68 -5.78 -20.51
N HIS A 155 15.38 -5.99 -20.79
CA HIS A 155 14.77 -5.50 -22.03
C HIS A 155 14.87 -3.98 -22.12
N ARG A 156 14.58 -3.28 -21.03
CA ARG A 156 14.58 -1.82 -21.03
C ARG A 156 15.96 -1.20 -21.07
N ASN A 157 16.95 -1.81 -20.41
CA ASN A 157 18.34 -1.36 -20.52
C ASN A 157 18.94 -1.58 -21.92
N ASN A 158 18.32 -2.43 -22.76
CA ASN A 158 18.77 -2.71 -24.12
C ASN A 158 17.98 -1.92 -25.19
N GLU A 159 16.93 -1.18 -24.82
CA GLU A 159 16.21 -0.30 -25.75
C GLU A 159 17.03 0.98 -25.98
N PRO A 160 17.26 1.42 -27.23
CA PRO A 160 17.88 2.71 -27.51
C PRO A 160 16.97 3.84 -27.03
N VAL A 161 17.54 4.82 -26.32
CA VAL A 161 16.86 6.02 -25.79
C VAL A 161 16.34 6.91 -26.92
#